data_AF-A0A0C1ZMH4-F1
#
_entry.id   AF-A0A0C1ZMH4-F1
#
_cell.length_a   1.000
_cell.length_b   1.000
_cell.length_c   1.000
_cell.angle_alpha   90.00
_cell.angle_beta   90.00
_cell.angle_gamma   90.00
#
_symmetry.space_group_name_H-M   'P 1'
#
loop_
_entity.id
_entity.type
_entity.pdbx_description
1 polymer ?
#
loop_
_entity_poly.entity_id
_entity_poly.type
_entity_poly.pdbx_seq_one_letter_code
_entity_poly.pdbx_strand_id
1 'polypeptide(L)'
;MAHVVMHCAQFPSDEGAIAAAEALEGLRAALVKWERDNHNDGTKPAAPCLEFATRRSFIWPSDGVISLKHGADEIEVLQVDTLVFFYGGGFELGGAGTERAFEAMGAARHVTGCHVVVEVGEAAAAARELAAFLDEEDFAGQYSLVEGDVKIEGFLHSIAFVGAAARHTLCFDDSGVQDWAFVAAAPQLSGMGPRLR
;
A
#
# COMPACT_ATOMS: atom_id res chain seq x y z
N MET A 1 -16.81 7.54 6.98
CA MET A 1 -16.34 6.63 5.92
C MET A 1 -15.25 5.75 6.52
N ALA A 2 -14.93 4.59 5.93
CA ALA A 2 -13.77 3.79 6.36
C ALA A 2 -12.60 4.20 5.46
N HIS A 3 -11.47 4.59 6.03
CA HIS A 3 -10.26 4.87 5.27
C HIS A 3 -9.58 3.54 4.95
N VAL A 4 -8.82 3.49 3.86
CA VAL A 4 -7.94 2.35 3.61
C VAL A 4 -6.68 2.56 4.45
N VAL A 5 -6.37 1.60 5.31
CA VAL A 5 -5.06 1.55 5.95
C VAL A 5 -4.12 0.85 4.99
N MET A 6 -3.03 1.50 4.62
CA MET A 6 -2.06 0.97 3.67
C MET A 6 -0.64 1.07 4.21
N HIS A 7 0.02 -0.07 4.23
CA HIS A 7 1.47 -0.15 4.38
C HIS A 7 2.08 -0.54 3.03
N CYS A 8 3.23 0.05 2.71
CA CYS A 8 3.97 -0.25 1.49
C CYS A 8 5.44 -0.51 1.84
N ALA A 9 6.03 -1.51 1.18
CA ALA A 9 7.43 -1.82 1.28
C ALA A 9 8.07 -1.90 -0.11
N GLN A 10 9.31 -1.44 -0.19
CA GLN A 10 10.16 -1.59 -1.36
C GLN A 10 11.23 -2.65 -1.08
N PHE A 11 11.36 -3.60 -1.99
CA PHE A 11 12.33 -4.69 -1.91
C PHE A 11 13.54 -4.42 -2.83
N PRO A 12 14.70 -5.03 -2.55
CA PRO A 12 15.88 -4.86 -3.39
C PRO A 12 15.77 -5.45 -4.80
N SER A 13 14.84 -6.39 -5.02
CA SER A 13 14.61 -7.03 -6.32
C SER A 13 13.16 -7.48 -6.49
N ASP A 14 12.79 -7.76 -7.74
CA ASP A 14 11.47 -8.27 -8.09
C ASP A 14 11.22 -9.65 -7.45
N GLU A 15 12.21 -10.54 -7.41
CA GLU A 15 12.06 -11.84 -6.75
C GLU A 15 11.79 -11.69 -5.25
N GLY A 16 12.43 -10.71 -4.60
CA GLY A 16 12.18 -10.38 -3.20
C GLY A 16 10.76 -9.86 -2.99
N ALA A 17 10.29 -8.96 -3.86
CA ALA A 17 8.93 -8.44 -3.81
C ALA A 17 7.87 -9.53 -4.04
N ILE A 18 8.07 -10.41 -5.03
CA ILE A 18 7.18 -11.55 -5.32
C ILE A 18 7.10 -12.48 -4.10
N ALA A 19 8.24 -12.89 -3.54
CA ALA A 19 8.25 -13.78 -2.38
C ALA A 19 7.61 -13.15 -1.12
N ALA A 20 7.71 -11.83 -0.97
CA ALA A 20 7.04 -11.10 0.10
C ALA A 20 5.53 -11.02 -0.13
N ALA A 21 5.09 -10.73 -1.35
CA ALA A 21 3.68 -10.68 -1.72
C ALA A 21 3.01 -12.05 -1.52
N GLU A 22 3.62 -13.14 -1.97
CA GLU A 22 3.12 -14.51 -1.75
C GLU A 22 2.97 -14.83 -0.26
N ALA A 23 3.91 -14.38 0.58
CA ALA A 23 3.84 -14.62 2.01
C ALA A 23 2.75 -13.81 2.70
N LEU A 24 2.56 -12.55 2.29
CA LEU A 24 1.47 -11.70 2.78
C LEU A 24 0.11 -12.22 2.29
N GLU A 25 0.02 -12.79 1.08
CA GLU A 25 -1.20 -13.46 0.61
C GLU A 25 -1.50 -14.70 1.46
N GLY A 26 -0.46 -15.46 1.82
CA GLY A 26 -0.61 -16.55 2.78
C GLY A 26 -1.11 -16.09 4.15
N LEU A 27 -0.59 -14.96 4.66
CA LEU A 27 -1.06 -14.34 5.92
C LEU A 27 -2.51 -13.86 5.78
N ARG A 28 -2.84 -13.13 4.71
CA ARG A 28 -4.20 -12.67 4.39
C ARG A 28 -5.17 -13.83 4.38
N ALA A 29 -4.90 -14.89 3.63
CA ALA A 29 -5.78 -16.06 3.54
C ALA A 29 -5.98 -16.73 4.92
N ALA A 30 -4.93 -16.79 5.74
CA ALA A 30 -5.02 -17.32 7.09
C ALA A 30 -5.84 -16.42 8.04
N LEU A 31 -5.68 -15.10 7.94
CA LEU A 31 -6.48 -14.11 8.66
C LEU A 31 -7.95 -14.18 8.25
N VAL A 32 -8.22 -14.20 6.95
CA VAL A 32 -9.57 -14.32 6.38
C VAL A 32 -10.31 -15.52 6.98
N LYS A 33 -9.63 -16.66 6.97
CA LYS A 33 -10.18 -17.90 7.53
C LYS A 33 -10.39 -17.80 9.05
N TRP A 34 -9.37 -17.34 9.78
CA TRP A 34 -9.42 -17.28 11.24
C TRP A 34 -10.50 -16.33 11.75
N GLU A 35 -10.67 -15.18 11.10
CA GLU A 35 -11.64 -14.15 11.45
C GLU A 35 -13.09 -14.64 11.33
N ARG A 36 -13.39 -15.46 10.31
CA ARG A 36 -14.72 -16.07 10.14
C ARG A 36 -15.10 -17.01 11.28
N ASP A 37 -14.11 -17.66 11.89
CA ASP A 37 -14.33 -18.67 12.92
C ASP A 37 -14.24 -18.08 14.35
N ASN A 38 -13.53 -16.97 14.53
CA ASN A 38 -13.15 -16.46 15.86
C ASN A 38 -13.59 -15.02 16.15
N HIS A 39 -13.80 -14.19 15.11
CA HIS A 39 -14.05 -12.74 15.19
C HIS A 39 -13.04 -11.99 16.10
N ASN A 40 -12.01 -11.36 15.53
CA ASN A 40 -11.09 -10.56 16.34
C ASN A 40 -11.85 -9.41 17.00
N ASP A 41 -11.79 -9.32 18.34
CA ASP A 41 -12.31 -8.15 19.06
C ASP A 41 -11.37 -6.94 18.98
N GLY A 42 -10.25 -7.07 18.27
CA GLY A 42 -9.29 -6.01 18.05
C GLY A 42 -8.42 -5.70 19.27
N THR A 43 -8.36 -6.58 20.27
CA THR A 43 -7.61 -6.33 21.52
C THR A 43 -6.20 -6.94 21.54
N LYS A 44 -5.95 -7.90 20.65
CA LYS A 44 -4.66 -8.61 20.55
C LYS A 44 -4.39 -9.05 19.10
N PRO A 45 -3.12 -9.35 18.77
CA PRO A 45 -2.80 -9.94 17.48
C PRO A 45 -3.54 -11.26 17.27
N ALA A 46 -4.11 -11.42 16.08
CA ALA A 46 -4.75 -12.66 15.68
C ALA A 46 -3.71 -13.81 15.61
N ALA A 47 -4.14 -15.04 15.85
CA ALA A 47 -3.25 -16.20 15.83
C ALA A 47 -2.43 -16.33 14.53
N PRO A 48 -3.00 -16.07 13.32
CA PRO A 48 -2.23 -16.07 12.08
C PRO A 48 -1.05 -15.09 12.07
N CYS A 49 -1.18 -13.90 12.68
CA CYS A 49 -0.07 -12.95 12.80
C CYS A 49 1.07 -13.50 13.65
N LEU A 50 0.72 -14.14 14.78
CA LEU A 50 1.70 -14.74 15.69
C LEU A 50 2.42 -15.93 15.04
N GLU A 51 1.68 -16.77 14.31
CA GLU A 51 2.26 -17.88 13.53
C GLU A 51 3.18 -17.38 12.43
N PHE A 52 2.76 -16.36 11.68
CA PHE A 52 3.57 -15.73 10.64
C PHE A 52 4.88 -15.20 11.22
N ALA A 53 4.80 -14.47 12.34
CA ALA A 53 5.96 -13.93 13.03
C ALA A 53 6.93 -15.03 13.48
N THR A 54 6.40 -16.12 14.02
CA THR A 54 7.19 -17.28 14.44
C THR A 54 7.95 -17.88 13.25
N ARG A 55 7.28 -18.12 12.11
CA ARG A 55 7.91 -18.68 10.90
C ARG A 55 8.99 -17.78 10.32
N ARG A 56 8.85 -16.47 10.51
CA ARG A 56 9.78 -15.43 10.04
C ARG A 56 10.79 -14.99 11.10
N SER A 57 10.83 -15.67 12.26
CA SER A 57 11.77 -15.40 13.35
C SER A 57 11.72 -13.97 13.91
N PHE A 58 10.53 -13.38 14.03
CA PHE A 58 10.33 -12.11 14.74
C PHE A 58 9.19 -12.19 15.76
N ILE A 59 9.09 -11.18 16.62
CA ILE A 59 8.01 -11.06 17.60
C ILE A 59 7.00 -10.05 17.05
N TRP A 60 5.78 -10.53 16.81
CA TRP A 60 4.65 -9.66 16.51
C TRP A 60 4.31 -8.83 17.76
N PRO A 61 4.37 -7.48 17.69
CA PRO A 61 4.08 -6.62 18.83
C PRO A 61 2.65 -6.82 19.36
N SER A 62 2.47 -6.74 20.68
CA SER A 62 1.16 -6.93 21.31
C SER A 62 0.12 -5.86 20.93
N ASP A 63 0.60 -4.68 20.50
CA ASP A 63 -0.19 -3.56 20.00
C ASP A 63 -0.41 -3.61 18.48
N GLY A 64 0.21 -4.54 17.76
CA GLY A 64 0.03 -4.74 16.32
C GLY A 64 -1.27 -5.49 15.99
N VAL A 65 -2.41 -4.98 16.42
CA VAL A 65 -3.70 -5.64 16.15
C VAL A 65 -4.08 -5.43 14.68
N ILE A 66 -4.66 -6.42 14.02
CA ILE A 66 -5.36 -6.20 12.75
C ILE A 66 -6.86 -6.19 13.05
N SER A 67 -7.53 -5.07 12.74
CA SER A 67 -8.96 -4.84 13.00
C SER A 67 -9.66 -4.31 11.76
N LEU A 68 -10.48 -5.17 11.16
CA LEU A 68 -11.20 -4.90 9.91
C LEU A 68 -12.64 -4.50 10.20
N LYS A 69 -13.16 -3.54 9.42
CA LYS A 69 -14.44 -2.91 9.75
C LYS A 69 -15.65 -3.69 9.24
N HIS A 70 -15.57 -4.27 8.04
CA HIS A 70 -16.69 -5.01 7.43
C HIS A 70 -16.39 -6.50 7.22
N GLY A 71 -15.32 -7.00 7.85
CA GLY A 71 -14.99 -8.41 7.88
C GLY A 71 -13.69 -8.73 7.14
N ALA A 72 -13.43 -10.03 7.08
CA ALA A 72 -12.11 -10.55 6.75
C ALA A 72 -11.66 -10.33 5.30
N ASP A 73 -12.62 -10.13 4.39
CA ASP A 73 -12.39 -10.00 2.95
C ASP A 73 -11.92 -8.58 2.54
N GLU A 74 -11.67 -7.68 3.50
CA GLU A 74 -11.23 -6.30 3.23
C GLU A 74 -9.71 -6.12 3.21
N ILE A 75 -8.91 -7.15 3.50
CA ILE A 75 -7.45 -7.10 3.39
C ILE A 75 -7.04 -7.56 2.01
N GLU A 76 -6.11 -6.88 1.37
CA GLU A 76 -5.57 -7.20 0.06
C GLU A 76 -4.04 -7.03 0.02
N VAL A 77 -3.40 -7.75 -0.90
CA VAL A 77 -1.99 -7.58 -1.24
C VAL A 77 -1.90 -7.16 -2.70
N LEU A 78 -1.08 -6.16 -2.98
CA LEU A 78 -0.75 -5.76 -4.34
C LEU A 78 0.78 -5.72 -4.49
N GLN A 79 1.29 -6.26 -5.59
CA GLN A 79 2.69 -6.17 -5.95
C GLN A 79 2.82 -5.40 -7.27
N VAL A 80 3.73 -4.44 -7.30
CA VAL A 80 4.06 -3.63 -8.48
C VAL A 80 5.58 -3.49 -8.55
N ASP A 81 6.20 -4.25 -9.45
CA ASP A 81 7.64 -4.37 -9.57
C ASP A 81 8.28 -4.67 -8.18
N THR A 82 9.18 -3.82 -7.70
CA THR A 82 9.81 -3.99 -6.37
C THR A 82 8.94 -3.55 -5.18
N LEU A 83 7.76 -2.98 -5.41
CA LEU A 83 6.86 -2.51 -4.36
C LEU A 83 5.84 -3.59 -4.00
N VAL A 84 5.59 -3.75 -2.69
CA VAL A 84 4.51 -4.58 -2.15
C VAL A 84 3.67 -3.74 -1.22
N PHE A 85 2.37 -3.75 -1.45
CA PHE A 85 1.36 -3.05 -0.68
C PHE A 85 0.57 -4.09 0.10
N PHE A 86 0.39 -3.83 1.40
CA PHE A 86 -0.53 -4.55 2.27
C PHE A 86 -1.54 -3.55 2.78
N TYR A 87 -2.79 -3.69 2.37
CA TYR A 87 -3.81 -2.68 2.64
C TYR A 87 -5.16 -3.30 2.96
N GLY A 88 -6.04 -2.52 3.56
CA GLY A 88 -7.42 -2.93 3.73
C GLY A 88 -8.36 -1.89 4.32
N GLY A 89 -9.64 -2.15 4.19
CA GLY A 89 -10.70 -1.34 4.82
C GLY A 89 -10.73 -1.59 6.33
N GLY A 90 -10.47 -0.57 7.14
CA GLY A 90 -10.38 -0.82 8.59
C GLY A 90 -9.97 0.36 9.44
N PHE A 91 -9.79 0.07 10.73
CA PHE A 91 -9.25 1.02 11.70
C PHE A 91 -7.76 0.79 11.95
N GLU A 92 -7.27 -0.45 11.80
CA GLU A 92 -5.87 -0.80 12.08
C GLU A 92 -5.44 -2.03 11.26
N LEU A 93 -4.23 -1.97 10.69
CA LEU A 93 -3.64 -3.04 9.87
C LEU A 93 -2.29 -3.49 10.44
N GLY A 94 -2.23 -3.64 11.76
CA GLY A 94 -1.09 -4.23 12.46
C GLY A 94 0.04 -3.28 12.77
N GLY A 95 0.02 -2.03 12.27
CA GLY A 95 1.03 -1.01 12.53
C GLY A 95 2.46 -1.53 12.52
N ALA A 96 3.15 -1.37 13.65
CA ALA A 96 4.53 -1.84 13.86
C ALA A 96 4.73 -3.36 13.62
N GLY A 97 3.68 -4.17 13.74
CA GLY A 97 3.73 -5.60 13.40
C GLY A 97 3.90 -5.84 11.90
N THR A 98 3.18 -5.09 11.07
CA THR A 98 3.31 -5.14 9.61
C THR A 98 4.65 -4.58 9.15
N GLU A 99 5.12 -3.50 9.78
CA GLU A 99 6.47 -2.96 9.53
C GLU A 99 7.57 -3.99 9.82
N ARG A 100 7.51 -4.67 10.97
CA ARG A 100 8.43 -5.77 11.30
C ARG A 100 8.31 -6.95 10.36
N ALA A 101 7.10 -7.24 9.87
CA ALA A 101 6.90 -8.28 8.86
C ALA A 101 7.68 -7.93 7.59
N PHE A 102 7.60 -6.68 7.10
CA PHE A 102 8.39 -6.24 5.95
C PHE A 102 9.89 -6.35 6.18
N GLU A 103 10.38 -5.91 7.34
CA GLU A 103 11.80 -6.04 7.71
C GLU A 103 12.26 -7.50 7.70
N ALA A 104 11.47 -8.40 8.30
CA ALA A 104 11.76 -9.83 8.33
C ALA A 104 11.68 -10.50 6.95
N MET A 105 10.98 -9.88 5.99
CA MET A 105 10.95 -10.29 4.59
C MET A 105 12.09 -9.69 3.75
N GLY A 106 12.91 -8.81 4.33
CA GLY A 106 14.05 -8.20 3.64
C GLY A 106 13.70 -6.93 2.86
N ALA A 107 12.64 -6.23 3.24
CA ALA A 107 12.34 -4.92 2.67
C ALA A 107 13.52 -3.95 2.88
N ALA A 108 13.89 -3.20 1.84
CA ALA A 108 14.90 -2.15 1.93
C ALA A 108 14.33 -0.88 2.58
N ARG A 109 13.03 -0.65 2.41
CA ARG A 109 12.29 0.48 2.96
C ARG A 109 10.83 0.10 3.15
N HIS A 110 10.18 0.66 4.16
CA HIS A 110 8.74 0.55 4.35
C HIS A 110 8.16 1.86 4.88
N VAL A 111 6.88 2.09 4.64
CA VAL A 111 6.13 3.29 5.03
C VAL A 111 4.67 2.96 5.31
N THR A 112 4.05 3.80 6.15
CA THR A 112 2.60 3.87 6.33
C THR A 112 2.11 5.16 5.65
N GLY A 113 1.15 5.05 4.73
CA GLY A 113 0.92 6.07 3.71
C GLY A 113 1.96 5.99 2.58
N CYS A 114 1.57 6.24 1.34
CA CYS A 114 2.38 5.85 0.18
C CYS A 114 2.64 6.99 -0.80
N HIS A 115 3.89 7.43 -0.85
CA HIS A 115 4.37 8.40 -1.83
C HIS A 115 5.36 7.71 -2.76
N VAL A 116 4.95 7.54 -4.01
CA VAL A 116 5.71 6.87 -5.06
C VAL A 116 6.35 7.91 -5.98
N VAL A 117 7.57 7.62 -6.43
CA VAL A 117 8.25 8.35 -7.51
C VAL A 117 8.49 7.39 -8.66
N VAL A 118 8.27 7.88 -9.87
CA VAL A 118 8.53 7.19 -11.13
C VAL A 118 9.38 8.10 -12.01
N GLU A 119 10.55 7.63 -12.42
CA GLU A 119 11.40 8.37 -13.36
C GLU A 119 11.00 8.05 -14.81
N VAL A 120 10.62 9.07 -15.56
CA VAL A 120 10.10 8.92 -16.94
C VAL A 120 10.63 10.02 -17.85
N GLY A 121 10.74 9.73 -19.15
CA GLY A 121 11.17 10.74 -20.13
C GLY A 121 10.22 11.93 -20.23
N GLU A 122 8.91 11.65 -20.31
CA GLU A 122 7.85 12.64 -20.51
C GLU A 122 6.89 12.65 -19.31
N ALA A 123 7.30 13.30 -18.22
CA ALA A 123 6.55 13.33 -16.96
C ALA A 123 5.11 13.87 -17.11
N ALA A 124 4.92 14.90 -17.93
CA ALA A 124 3.60 15.48 -18.17
C ALA A 124 2.67 14.51 -18.91
N ALA A 125 3.20 13.74 -19.87
CA ALA A 125 2.42 12.78 -20.63
C ALA A 125 1.98 11.60 -19.74
N ALA A 126 2.92 11.02 -18.99
CA ALA A 126 2.64 9.91 -18.08
C ALA A 126 1.62 10.29 -17.00
N ALA A 127 1.74 11.48 -16.41
CA ALA A 127 0.79 11.94 -15.40
C ALA A 127 -0.61 12.17 -15.96
N ARG A 128 -0.74 12.65 -17.20
CA ARG A 128 -2.03 12.83 -17.86
C ARG A 128 -2.66 11.51 -18.30
N GLU A 129 -1.85 10.55 -18.73
CA GLU A 129 -2.33 9.21 -19.08
C GLU A 129 -2.93 8.51 -17.86
N LEU A 130 -2.24 8.55 -16.72
CA LEU A 130 -2.77 7.98 -15.48
C LEU A 130 -4.00 8.75 -14.97
N ALA A 131 -4.03 10.07 -15.10
CA ALA A 131 -5.20 10.89 -14.78
C ALA A 131 -6.42 10.51 -15.65
N ALA A 132 -6.21 10.34 -16.97
CA ALA A 132 -7.28 9.93 -17.88
C ALA A 132 -7.82 8.54 -17.55
N PHE A 133 -6.94 7.58 -17.22
CA PHE A 133 -7.34 6.27 -16.72
C PHE A 133 -8.22 6.38 -15.47
N LEU A 134 -7.83 7.21 -14.49
CA LEU A 134 -8.62 7.41 -13.27
C LEU A 134 -9.98 8.04 -13.56
N ASP A 135 -10.05 8.99 -14.49
CA ASP A 135 -11.32 9.59 -14.90
C ASP A 135 -12.24 8.57 -15.59
N GLU A 136 -11.69 7.66 -16.39
CA GLU A 136 -12.43 6.56 -17.05
C GLU A 136 -12.95 5.52 -16.05
N GLU A 137 -12.24 5.29 -14.94
CA GLU A 137 -12.60 4.36 -13.87
C GLU A 137 -13.48 5.01 -12.77
N ASP A 138 -14.17 6.12 -13.09
CA ASP A 138 -15.06 6.85 -12.17
C ASP A 138 -14.36 7.45 -10.91
N PHE A 139 -13.04 7.65 -10.96
CA PHE A 139 -12.27 8.34 -9.91
C PHE A 139 -12.06 9.83 -10.17
N ALA A 140 -12.78 10.41 -11.15
CA ALA A 140 -12.73 11.84 -11.43
C ALA A 140 -13.04 12.66 -10.16
N GLY A 141 -12.15 13.61 -9.83
CA GLY A 141 -12.27 14.44 -8.62
C GLY A 141 -11.79 13.78 -7.32
N GLN A 142 -11.24 12.56 -7.39
CA GLN A 142 -10.63 11.86 -6.25
C GLN A 142 -9.08 11.96 -6.25
N TYR A 143 -8.54 12.91 -7.00
CA TYR A 143 -7.11 13.22 -7.02
C TYR A 143 -6.92 14.67 -7.48
N SER A 144 -5.72 15.20 -7.24
CA SER A 144 -5.27 16.46 -7.80
C SER A 144 -4.00 16.25 -8.61
N LEU A 145 -3.97 16.71 -9.87
CA LEU A 145 -2.77 16.74 -10.69
C LEU A 145 -2.06 18.09 -10.52
N VAL A 146 -0.83 18.06 -9.99
CA VAL A 146 -0.05 19.26 -9.68
C VAL A 146 1.26 19.26 -10.47
N GLU A 147 1.57 20.38 -11.11
CA GLU A 147 2.85 20.62 -11.77
C GLU A 147 3.88 21.21 -10.79
N GLY A 148 5.11 20.71 -10.84
CA GLY A 148 6.22 21.15 -9.99
C GLY A 148 6.34 20.41 -8.66
N ASP A 149 7.03 21.02 -7.71
CA ASP A 149 7.28 20.43 -6.40
C ASP A 149 6.06 20.58 -5.48
N VAL A 150 5.60 19.43 -4.97
CA VAL A 150 4.48 19.34 -4.04
C VAL A 150 4.98 19.05 -2.62
N LYS A 151 4.44 19.79 -1.65
CA LYS A 151 4.52 19.44 -0.22
C LYS A 151 3.53 18.31 0.05
N ILE A 152 4.06 17.11 0.29
CA ILE A 152 3.26 15.89 0.48
C ILE A 152 2.56 15.81 1.85
N GLU A 153 2.91 16.68 2.79
CA GLU A 153 2.41 16.68 4.18
C GLU A 153 0.89 16.87 4.30
N GLY A 154 0.22 17.32 3.22
CA GLY A 154 -1.24 17.46 3.15
C GLY A 154 -1.96 16.33 2.40
N PHE A 155 -1.24 15.28 1.99
CA PHE A 155 -1.77 14.19 1.19
C PHE A 155 -1.45 12.85 1.84
N LEU A 156 -2.38 11.89 1.72
CA LEU A 156 -2.21 10.55 2.27
C LEU A 156 -1.38 9.66 1.33
N HIS A 157 -1.59 9.85 0.02
CA HIS A 157 -0.82 9.19 -1.03
C HIS A 157 -0.42 10.15 -2.15
N SER A 158 0.64 9.82 -2.89
CA SER A 158 1.00 10.55 -4.10
C SER A 158 1.78 9.71 -5.10
N ILE A 159 1.65 10.01 -6.38
CA ILE A 159 2.47 9.44 -7.45
C ILE A 159 3.15 10.59 -8.19
N ALA A 160 4.47 10.71 -8.07
CA ALA A 160 5.26 11.74 -8.73
C ALA A 160 5.98 11.17 -9.96
N PHE A 161 5.66 11.70 -11.13
CA PHE A 161 6.39 11.50 -12.36
C PHE A 161 7.50 12.54 -12.49
N VAL A 162 8.75 12.09 -12.58
CA VAL A 162 9.93 12.95 -12.61
C VAL A 162 10.67 12.72 -13.93
N GLY A 163 10.73 13.76 -14.76
CA GLY A 163 11.54 13.80 -15.96
C GLY A 163 12.66 14.84 -15.84
N ALA A 164 13.50 14.93 -16.87
CA ALA A 164 14.67 15.81 -16.84
C ALA A 164 14.32 17.30 -16.69
N ALA A 165 13.16 17.72 -17.19
CA ALA A 165 12.73 19.13 -17.24
C ALA A 165 11.46 19.42 -16.44
N ALA A 166 10.73 18.40 -15.99
CA ALA A 166 9.42 18.58 -15.39
C ALA A 166 9.12 17.53 -14.32
N ARG A 167 8.30 17.95 -13.35
CA ARG A 167 7.72 17.08 -12.34
C ARG A 167 6.21 17.27 -12.35
N HIS A 168 5.48 16.16 -12.35
CA HIS A 168 4.03 16.16 -12.21
C HIS A 168 3.65 15.16 -11.13
N THR A 169 2.74 15.53 -10.24
CA THR A 169 2.36 14.68 -9.10
C THR A 169 0.84 14.56 -9.04
N LEU A 170 0.35 13.32 -9.07
CA LEU A 170 -1.01 13.00 -8.66
C LEU A 170 -1.03 12.87 -7.14
N CYS A 171 -1.88 13.64 -6.49
CA CYS A 171 -1.99 13.70 -5.04
C CYS A 171 -3.38 13.23 -4.60
N PHE A 172 -3.41 12.40 -3.56
CA PHE A 172 -4.61 11.79 -3.02
C PHE A 172 -4.71 12.17 -1.54
N ASP A 173 -5.74 12.92 -1.17
CA ASP A 173 -5.97 13.46 0.17
C ASP A 173 -6.65 12.46 1.12
N ASP A 174 -6.93 12.90 2.35
CA ASP A 174 -7.50 12.08 3.43
C ASP A 174 -9.05 12.06 3.45
N SER A 175 -9.73 12.50 2.39
CA SER A 175 -11.20 12.58 2.37
C SER A 175 -11.92 11.22 2.43
N GLY A 176 -11.18 10.10 2.37
CA GLY A 176 -11.67 8.74 2.64
C GLY A 176 -12.27 8.01 1.44
N VAL A 177 -12.19 8.58 0.24
CA VAL A 177 -12.50 7.91 -1.04
C VAL A 177 -11.27 7.80 -1.94
N GLN A 178 -10.32 8.73 -1.82
CA GLN A 178 -9.16 8.87 -2.70
C GLN A 178 -8.13 7.74 -2.53
N ASP A 179 -8.17 7.00 -1.43
CA ASP A 179 -7.34 5.81 -1.23
C ASP A 179 -7.61 4.76 -2.31
N TRP A 180 -8.88 4.60 -2.70
CA TRP A 180 -9.28 3.66 -3.74
C TRP A 180 -8.80 4.09 -5.13
N ALA A 181 -8.77 5.40 -5.40
CA ALA A 181 -8.19 5.94 -6.62
C ALA A 181 -6.68 5.65 -6.68
N PHE A 182 -5.96 5.79 -5.56
CA PHE A 182 -4.55 5.40 -5.50
C PHE A 182 -4.35 3.89 -5.70
N VAL A 183 -5.18 3.06 -5.06
CA VAL A 183 -5.15 1.59 -5.23
C VAL A 183 -5.41 1.20 -6.68
N ALA A 184 -6.33 1.87 -7.38
CA ALA A 184 -6.60 1.64 -8.81
C ALA A 184 -5.44 2.13 -9.70
N ALA A 185 -4.78 3.22 -9.32
CA ALA A 185 -3.65 3.78 -10.05
C ALA A 185 -2.36 2.95 -9.92
N ALA A 186 -2.09 2.38 -8.74
CA ALA A 186 -0.82 1.72 -8.45
C ALA A 186 -0.44 0.59 -9.45
N PRO A 187 -1.35 -0.30 -9.87
CA PRO A 187 -1.05 -1.32 -10.89
C PRO A 187 -0.59 -0.74 -12.23
N GLN A 188 -1.05 0.47 -12.60
CA GLN A 188 -0.67 1.12 -13.86
C GLN A 188 0.80 1.57 -13.89
N LEU A 189 1.49 1.51 -12.75
CA LEU A 189 2.91 1.88 -12.65
C LEU A 189 3.85 0.72 -13.00
N SER A 190 3.34 -0.49 -13.24
CA SER A 190 4.19 -1.66 -13.50
C SER A 190 5.03 -1.47 -14.75
N GLY A 191 6.30 -1.87 -14.67
CA GLY A 191 7.28 -1.68 -15.74
C GLY A 191 7.83 -0.25 -15.85
N MET A 192 7.35 0.68 -15.02
CA MET A 192 7.85 2.06 -14.98
C MET A 192 8.94 2.26 -13.91
N GLY A 193 9.26 1.24 -13.13
CA GLY A 193 10.24 1.33 -12.03
C GLY A 193 9.80 2.22 -10.87
N PRO A 194 8.57 2.07 -10.33
CA PRO A 194 8.11 2.86 -9.20
C PRO A 194 8.95 2.57 -7.95
N ARG A 195 9.24 3.61 -7.18
CA ARG A 195 9.99 3.52 -5.91
C ARG A 195 9.37 4.39 -4.84
N LEU A 196 9.59 4.04 -3.57
CA LEU A 196 9.17 4.87 -2.45
C LEU A 196 9.99 6.19 -2.41
N ARG A 197 9.29 7.32 -2.30
CA ARG A 197 9.87 8.68 -2.21
C ARG A 197 10.60 8.88 -0.91
#